data_AF-A0A7D7QGT2-F1
#
_entry.id   AF-A0A7D7QGT2-F1
#
_cell.length_a   1.000
_cell.length_b   1.000
_cell.length_c   1.000
_cell.angle_alpha   90.00
_cell.angle_beta   90.00
_cell.angle_gamma   90.00
#
_symmetry.space_group_name_H-M   'P 1'
#
loop_
_entity.id
_entity.type
_entity.pdbx_description
1 polymer ?
#
loop_
_entity_poly.entity_id
_entity_poly.type
_entity_poly.pdbx_seq_one_letter_code
_entity_poly.pdbx_strand_id
1 'polypeptide(L)'
;LERSMSYRILDGNVGYLQIDHIPGQEVLSQLGGFLVAHVWRQLMGTSALVLDLRQCTGGHVSSIPYLISYLHPGGTVLHVDTIYNRPSNTTTELWTLPQVLGERYSAEKDVVVLTSGHTQGVAEDIVYILKQMGRAIVVGERTGGSALDLQKLRIGNSDFFLTLPVSRSLGPLGGGSQTWEGSGVLPYVGTPAEQALEKALAILTLRRALPQIIQRLEKALQDYYTLVGRVPALLHLLANMDFSAVVSEEDLVAKLNADLQAVSEDPRLLVRIIKHRQHSSESGASEGQGTSPVPEDEAAQRALVDSEFQVEVLPGNVGY
;
A
#
# COMPACT_ATOMS: atom_id res chain seq x y z
N LEU A 1 -5.96 16.65 -24.87
CA LEU A 1 -6.11 15.27 -24.36
C LEU A 1 -4.76 14.56 -24.17
N GLU A 2 -3.79 14.70 -25.09
CA GLU A 2 -2.40 14.19 -24.90
C GLU A 2 -1.66 14.75 -23.66
N ARG A 3 -2.21 15.74 -22.96
CA ARG A 3 -1.62 16.37 -21.77
C ARG A 3 -2.32 16.05 -20.44
N SER A 4 -3.35 15.20 -20.41
CA SER A 4 -4.14 14.96 -19.18
C SER A 4 -4.17 13.51 -18.69
N MET A 5 -3.74 12.54 -19.52
CA MET A 5 -3.66 11.15 -19.13
C MET A 5 -2.57 10.43 -19.92
N SER A 6 -1.76 9.62 -19.25
CA SER A 6 -0.74 8.76 -19.88
C SER A 6 -0.66 7.42 -19.18
N TYR A 7 -0.20 6.38 -19.91
CA TYR A 7 -0.01 5.06 -19.34
C TYR A 7 1.33 4.44 -19.77
N ARG A 8 1.87 3.58 -18.92
CA ARG A 8 3.08 2.78 -19.18
C ARG A 8 2.94 1.42 -18.50
N ILE A 9 3.66 0.42 -19.00
CA ILE A 9 3.91 -0.82 -18.27
C ILE A 9 5.36 -0.74 -17.79
N LEU A 10 5.53 -0.75 -16.47
CA LEU A 10 6.83 -0.67 -15.81
C LEU A 10 7.42 -2.09 -15.64
N ASP A 11 8.71 -2.11 -15.31
CA ASP A 11 9.41 -3.35 -14.96
C ASP A 11 8.68 -4.11 -13.85
N GLY A 12 8.72 -5.44 -13.95
CA GLY A 12 7.97 -6.31 -13.03
C GLY A 12 6.47 -6.41 -13.36
N ASN A 13 6.04 -5.99 -14.56
CA ASN A 13 4.67 -6.06 -15.06
C ASN A 13 3.68 -5.20 -14.24
N VAL A 14 4.10 -3.99 -13.85
CA VAL A 14 3.26 -3.05 -13.11
C VAL A 14 2.68 -2.02 -14.07
N GLY A 15 1.36 -1.92 -14.12
CA GLY A 15 0.67 -0.88 -14.88
C GLY A 15 0.82 0.46 -14.18
N TYR A 16 1.15 1.50 -14.92
CA TYR A 16 1.21 2.87 -14.43
C TYR A 16 0.23 3.70 -15.25
N LEU A 17 -0.72 4.34 -14.57
CA LEU A 17 -1.71 5.23 -15.18
C LEU A 17 -1.65 6.57 -14.46
N GLN A 18 -1.25 7.62 -15.17
CA GLN A 18 -1.24 8.99 -14.66
C GLN A 18 -2.46 9.73 -15.19
N ILE A 19 -3.15 10.45 -14.30
CA ILE A 19 -4.29 11.30 -14.65
C ILE A 19 -4.08 12.66 -13.99
N ASP A 20 -3.90 13.69 -14.81
CA ASP A 20 -3.68 15.06 -14.34
C ASP A 20 -5.00 15.86 -14.24
N HIS A 21 -6.07 15.34 -14.86
CA HIS A 21 -7.41 15.92 -14.74
C HIS A 21 -8.50 14.88 -15.00
N ILE A 22 -9.50 14.77 -14.11
CA ILE A 22 -10.59 13.80 -14.27
C ILE A 22 -11.58 14.31 -15.33
N PRO A 23 -11.71 13.64 -16.50
CA PRO A 23 -12.58 14.09 -17.58
C PRO A 23 -14.06 14.04 -17.16
N GLY A 24 -14.93 14.84 -17.77
CA GLY A 24 -16.39 14.76 -17.57
C GLY A 24 -17.05 13.58 -18.29
N GLN A 25 -18.30 13.28 -17.90
CA GLN A 25 -19.09 12.19 -18.50
C GLN A 25 -19.31 12.37 -20.01
N GLU A 26 -19.42 13.60 -20.49
CA GLU A 26 -19.54 13.93 -21.92
C GLU A 26 -18.32 13.45 -22.70
N VAL A 27 -17.12 13.72 -22.17
CA VAL A 27 -15.84 13.27 -22.74
C VAL A 27 -15.75 11.75 -22.68
N LEU A 28 -16.12 11.14 -21.55
CA LEU A 28 -16.12 9.67 -21.40
C LEU A 28 -17.12 8.99 -22.34
N SER A 29 -18.26 9.61 -22.63
CA SER A 29 -19.26 9.07 -23.56
C SER A 29 -18.74 9.04 -24.99
N GLN A 30 -17.95 10.05 -25.38
CA GLN A 30 -17.38 10.15 -26.73
C GLN A 30 -16.10 9.30 -26.89
N LEU A 31 -15.23 9.28 -25.88
CA LEU A 31 -13.91 8.67 -25.97
C LEU A 31 -13.78 7.35 -25.22
N GLY A 32 -14.81 6.93 -24.47
CA GLY A 32 -14.74 5.76 -23.59
C GLY A 32 -14.33 4.48 -24.32
N GLY A 33 -14.90 4.21 -25.49
CA GLY A 33 -14.51 3.05 -26.30
C GLY A 33 -13.05 3.08 -26.76
N PHE A 34 -12.56 4.27 -27.12
CA PHE A 34 -11.16 4.46 -27.48
C PHE A 34 -10.24 4.23 -26.28
N LEU A 35 -10.55 4.84 -25.13
CA LEU A 35 -9.77 4.69 -23.89
C LEU A 35 -9.75 3.24 -23.41
N VAL A 36 -10.88 2.54 -23.49
CA VAL A 36 -10.95 1.12 -23.12
C VAL A 36 -10.07 0.28 -24.04
N ALA A 37 -10.18 0.46 -25.36
CA ALA A 37 -9.45 -0.36 -26.32
C ALA A 37 -7.93 -0.11 -26.31
N HIS A 38 -7.49 1.13 -26.11
CA HIS A 38 -6.10 1.55 -26.31
C HIS A 38 -5.33 1.82 -25.02
N VAL A 39 -6.00 2.13 -23.91
CA VAL A 39 -5.36 2.39 -22.62
C VAL A 39 -5.68 1.28 -21.64
N TRP A 40 -6.96 1.11 -21.31
CA TRP A 40 -7.37 0.21 -20.23
C TRP A 40 -7.04 -1.25 -20.53
N ARG A 41 -7.32 -1.73 -21.74
CA ARG A 41 -6.99 -3.09 -22.17
C ARG A 41 -5.50 -3.43 -22.02
N GLN A 42 -4.61 -2.45 -22.20
CA GLN A 42 -3.17 -2.65 -22.05
C GLN A 42 -2.78 -2.86 -20.58
N LEU A 43 -3.46 -2.16 -19.66
CA LEU A 43 -3.25 -2.28 -18.23
C LEU A 43 -3.86 -3.57 -17.64
N MET A 44 -4.86 -4.17 -18.29
CA MET A 44 -5.50 -5.40 -17.78
C MET A 44 -4.54 -6.58 -17.64
N GLY A 45 -3.47 -6.63 -18.45
CA GLY A 45 -2.45 -7.68 -18.40
C GLY A 45 -1.44 -7.55 -17.25
N THR A 46 -1.43 -6.42 -16.53
CA THR A 46 -0.43 -6.15 -15.49
C THR A 46 -0.74 -6.89 -14.20
N SER A 47 0.26 -7.16 -13.36
CA SER A 47 0.07 -7.84 -12.07
C SER A 47 -0.42 -6.90 -10.98
N ALA A 48 -0.12 -5.60 -11.10
CA ALA A 48 -0.53 -4.55 -10.17
C ALA A 48 -0.69 -3.23 -10.93
N LEU A 49 -1.43 -2.28 -10.35
CA LEU A 49 -1.69 -0.96 -10.92
C LEU A 49 -1.22 0.14 -9.99
N VAL A 50 -0.49 1.11 -10.52
CA VAL A 50 -0.19 2.40 -9.89
C VAL A 50 -1.02 3.47 -10.59
N LEU A 51 -1.93 4.09 -9.86
CA LEU A 51 -2.71 5.25 -10.29
C LEU A 51 -2.04 6.52 -9.75
N ASP A 52 -1.42 7.29 -10.63
CA ASP A 52 -0.73 8.52 -10.25
C ASP A 52 -1.67 9.74 -10.38
N LEU A 53 -2.02 10.30 -9.22
CA LEU A 53 -2.84 11.51 -9.09
C LEU A 53 -2.05 12.67 -8.48
N ARG A 54 -0.71 12.57 -8.41
CA ARG A 54 0.14 13.60 -7.77
C ARG A 54 -0.06 14.98 -8.39
N GLN A 55 -0.33 15.07 -9.69
CA GLN A 55 -0.56 16.34 -10.40
C GLN A 55 -2.04 16.60 -10.71
N CYS A 56 -2.96 15.82 -10.12
CA CYS A 56 -4.38 15.92 -10.42
C CYS A 56 -5.05 17.03 -9.61
N THR A 57 -5.20 18.21 -10.21
CA THR A 57 -5.71 19.42 -9.52
C THR A 57 -7.22 19.61 -9.64
N GLY A 58 -7.98 18.59 -10.04
CA GLY A 58 -9.45 18.67 -10.12
C GLY A 58 -10.05 17.76 -11.18
N GLY A 59 -11.33 18.01 -11.50
CA GLY A 59 -12.06 17.17 -12.43
C GLY A 59 -13.57 17.31 -12.31
N HIS A 60 -14.28 16.40 -12.96
CA HIS A 60 -15.74 16.35 -12.92
C HIS A 60 -16.26 15.19 -12.08
N VAL A 61 -17.13 15.52 -11.11
CA VAL A 61 -17.82 14.57 -10.21
C VAL A 61 -18.48 13.41 -10.97
N SER A 62 -19.05 13.69 -12.14
CA SER A 62 -19.78 12.72 -12.96
C SER A 62 -18.97 11.47 -13.32
N SER A 63 -17.65 11.53 -13.21
CA SER A 63 -16.74 10.47 -13.63
C SER A 63 -16.24 9.60 -12.49
N ILE A 64 -16.48 10.00 -11.23
CA ILE A 64 -16.17 9.20 -10.05
C ILE A 64 -16.82 7.80 -10.16
N PRO A 65 -18.15 7.67 -10.45
CA PRO A 65 -18.76 6.36 -10.64
C PRO A 65 -18.05 5.46 -11.65
N TYR A 66 -17.59 6.04 -12.76
CA TYR A 66 -16.96 5.29 -13.84
C TYR A 66 -15.60 4.75 -13.40
N LEU A 67 -14.72 5.61 -12.89
CA LEU A 67 -13.37 5.21 -12.49
C LEU A 67 -13.41 4.20 -11.33
N ILE A 68 -14.22 4.46 -10.30
CA ILE A 68 -14.35 3.55 -9.17
C ILE A 68 -14.91 2.19 -9.61
N SER A 69 -15.82 2.16 -10.60
CA SER A 69 -16.34 0.89 -11.13
C SER A 69 -15.26 0.00 -11.74
N TYR A 70 -14.29 0.56 -12.47
CA TYR A 70 -13.19 -0.26 -13.01
C TYR A 70 -12.31 -0.86 -11.93
N LEU A 71 -12.31 -0.32 -10.72
CA LEU A 71 -11.56 -0.80 -9.56
C LEU A 71 -12.44 -1.48 -8.50
N HIS A 72 -13.75 -1.57 -8.71
CA HIS A 72 -14.67 -2.28 -7.82
C HIS A 72 -14.98 -3.67 -8.39
N PRO A 73 -15.04 -4.75 -7.58
CA PRO A 73 -15.43 -6.08 -8.06
C PRO A 73 -16.75 -6.07 -8.82
N GLY A 74 -16.87 -6.91 -9.86
CA GLY A 74 -18.12 -7.09 -10.59
C GLY A 74 -19.21 -7.75 -9.75
N GLY A 75 -20.46 -7.68 -10.21
CA GLY A 75 -21.59 -8.39 -9.62
C GLY A 75 -22.21 -7.73 -8.38
N THR A 76 -21.63 -6.62 -7.89
CA THR A 76 -22.22 -5.80 -6.82
C THR A 76 -22.18 -4.33 -7.21
N VAL A 77 -23.12 -3.56 -6.65
CA VAL A 77 -23.12 -2.10 -6.73
C VAL A 77 -22.82 -1.54 -5.34
N LEU A 78 -22.00 -0.50 -5.30
CA LEU A 78 -21.58 0.18 -4.09
C LEU A 78 -21.97 1.66 -4.17
N HIS A 79 -22.56 2.17 -3.10
CA HIS A 79 -22.76 3.61 -2.90
C HIS A 79 -21.43 4.21 -2.44
N VAL A 80 -20.81 5.01 -3.28
CA VAL A 80 -19.44 5.50 -3.06
C VAL A 80 -19.40 6.89 -2.44
N ASP A 81 -20.38 7.74 -2.75
CA ASP A 81 -20.51 9.05 -2.13
C ASP A 81 -21.92 9.62 -2.31
N THR A 82 -22.27 10.62 -1.50
CA THR A 82 -23.44 11.47 -1.65
C THR A 82 -23.00 12.92 -1.69
N ILE A 83 -23.37 13.64 -2.75
CA ILE A 83 -22.97 15.03 -2.95
C ILE A 83 -24.17 15.94 -2.79
N TYR A 84 -24.05 16.94 -1.94
CA TYR A 84 -25.04 18.01 -1.80
C TYR A 84 -24.59 19.25 -2.56
N ASN A 85 -25.43 19.77 -3.45
CA ASN A 85 -25.24 21.04 -4.14
C ASN A 85 -26.22 22.09 -3.58
N ARG A 86 -25.67 23.18 -3.05
CA ARG A 86 -26.46 24.23 -2.39
C ARG A 86 -27.24 25.13 -3.35
N PRO A 87 -26.67 25.60 -4.49
CA PRO A 87 -27.39 26.42 -5.46
C PRO A 87 -28.65 25.76 -6.04
N SER A 88 -28.57 24.49 -6.46
CA SER A 88 -29.73 23.74 -6.94
C SER A 88 -30.58 23.14 -5.81
N ASN A 89 -30.03 23.10 -4.60
CA ASN A 89 -30.59 22.41 -3.43
C ASN A 89 -30.90 20.93 -3.73
N THR A 90 -29.99 20.26 -4.43
CA THR A 90 -30.11 18.85 -4.79
C THR A 90 -29.06 18.00 -4.11
N THR A 91 -29.43 16.76 -3.81
CA THR A 91 -28.51 15.72 -3.35
C THR A 91 -28.40 14.67 -4.44
N THR A 92 -27.17 14.32 -4.81
CA THR A 92 -26.88 13.32 -5.84
C THR A 92 -26.10 12.18 -5.21
N GLU A 93 -26.64 10.97 -5.31
CA GLU A 93 -25.95 9.76 -4.90
C GLU A 93 -25.06 9.24 -6.03
N LEU A 94 -23.84 8.86 -5.68
CA LEU A 94 -22.88 8.26 -6.60
C LEU A 94 -22.79 6.77 -6.33
N TRP A 95 -23.14 5.97 -7.33
CA TRP A 95 -23.11 4.51 -7.27
C TRP A 95 -22.15 3.96 -8.31
N THR A 96 -21.41 2.90 -7.99
CA THR A 96 -20.69 2.15 -9.03
C THR A 96 -21.68 1.61 -10.06
N LEU A 97 -21.27 1.59 -11.31
CA LEU A 97 -22.05 1.05 -12.43
C LEU A 97 -22.24 -0.47 -12.24
N PRO A 98 -23.39 -1.05 -12.64
CA PRO A 98 -23.56 -2.50 -12.65
C PRO A 98 -22.68 -3.17 -13.71
N GLN A 99 -22.47 -2.50 -14.85
CA GLN A 99 -21.62 -2.96 -15.95
C GLN A 99 -20.66 -1.85 -16.37
N VAL A 100 -19.46 -2.22 -16.81
CA VAL A 100 -18.47 -1.31 -17.37
C VAL A 100 -18.22 -1.69 -18.83
N LEU A 101 -17.71 -0.73 -19.61
CA LEU A 101 -17.27 -1.02 -20.97
C LEU A 101 -15.93 -1.76 -20.92
N GLY A 102 -15.87 -2.99 -21.44
CA GLY A 102 -14.70 -3.85 -21.27
C GLY A 102 -14.71 -4.58 -19.93
N GLU A 103 -13.57 -4.66 -19.25
CA GLU A 103 -13.39 -5.50 -18.07
C GLU A 103 -12.99 -4.69 -16.84
N ARG A 104 -13.34 -5.18 -15.65
CA ARG A 104 -12.92 -4.59 -14.36
C ARG A 104 -11.55 -5.11 -13.97
N TYR A 105 -10.74 -4.27 -13.33
CA TYR A 105 -9.46 -4.69 -12.79
C TYR A 105 -9.67 -5.69 -11.65
N SER A 106 -9.02 -6.86 -11.75
CA SER A 106 -9.19 -7.96 -10.79
C SER A 106 -9.05 -7.48 -9.35
N ALA A 107 -9.95 -7.93 -8.47
CA ALA A 107 -9.94 -7.61 -7.05
C ALA A 107 -8.68 -8.13 -6.33
N GLU A 108 -8.05 -9.16 -6.89
CA GLU A 108 -6.84 -9.79 -6.37
C GLU A 108 -5.56 -9.01 -6.72
N LYS A 109 -5.64 -8.11 -7.72
CA LYS A 109 -4.50 -7.32 -8.15
C LYS A 109 -4.42 -6.04 -7.33
N ASP A 110 -3.24 -5.82 -6.75
CA ASP A 110 -2.94 -4.64 -5.96
C ASP A 110 -3.13 -3.35 -6.77
N VAL A 111 -3.66 -2.33 -6.09
CA VAL A 111 -3.77 -0.96 -6.59
C VAL A 111 -3.07 -0.03 -5.60
N VAL A 112 -2.16 0.79 -6.09
CA VAL A 112 -1.52 1.86 -5.32
C VAL A 112 -1.89 3.19 -5.93
N VAL A 113 -2.27 4.16 -5.10
CA VAL A 113 -2.59 5.52 -5.54
C VAL A 113 -1.52 6.46 -5.05
N LEU A 114 -0.93 7.25 -5.96
CA LEU A 114 0.07 8.25 -5.62
C LEU A 114 -0.56 9.62 -5.41
N THR A 115 -0.22 10.28 -4.31
CA THR A 115 -0.75 11.60 -3.95
C THR A 115 0.35 12.62 -3.66
N SER A 116 0.04 13.89 -3.89
CA SER A 116 0.85 15.04 -3.45
C SER A 116 -0.02 16.14 -2.85
N GLY A 117 0.58 17.20 -2.31
CA GLY A 117 -0.16 18.42 -1.93
C GLY A 117 -0.93 19.10 -3.08
N HIS A 118 -0.62 18.77 -4.34
CA HIS A 118 -1.33 19.26 -5.53
C HIS A 118 -2.55 18.41 -5.90
N THR A 119 -2.70 17.20 -5.33
CA THR A 119 -3.89 16.38 -5.53
C THR A 119 -5.08 17.09 -4.89
N GLN A 120 -6.07 17.53 -5.69
CA GLN A 120 -7.14 18.42 -5.22
C GLN A 120 -8.53 18.09 -5.82
N GLY A 121 -9.58 18.39 -5.05
CA GLY A 121 -10.98 18.34 -5.50
C GLY A 121 -11.45 16.92 -5.80
N VAL A 122 -12.04 16.69 -6.98
CA VAL A 122 -12.54 15.36 -7.41
C VAL A 122 -11.50 14.24 -7.29
N ALA A 123 -10.21 14.56 -7.47
CA ALA A 123 -9.14 13.58 -7.29
C ALA A 123 -9.03 13.12 -5.83
N GLU A 124 -9.20 14.03 -4.86
CA GLU A 124 -9.19 13.70 -3.44
C GLU A 124 -10.37 12.80 -3.08
N ASP A 125 -11.53 13.02 -3.69
CA ASP A 125 -12.71 12.19 -3.49
C ASP A 125 -12.47 10.75 -3.98
N ILE A 126 -11.87 10.59 -5.17
CA ILE A 126 -11.47 9.28 -5.70
C ILE A 126 -10.48 8.58 -4.76
N VAL A 127 -9.45 9.30 -4.28
CA VAL A 127 -8.46 8.76 -3.33
C VAL A 127 -9.17 8.33 -2.04
N TYR A 128 -10.06 9.17 -1.51
CA TYR A 128 -10.80 8.91 -0.29
C TYR A 128 -11.68 7.67 -0.43
N ILE A 129 -12.47 7.57 -1.50
CA ILE A 129 -13.33 6.43 -1.79
C ILE A 129 -12.50 5.14 -1.90
N LEU A 130 -11.43 5.13 -2.70
CA LEU A 130 -10.60 3.93 -2.87
C LEU A 130 -9.94 3.50 -1.55
N LYS A 131 -9.58 4.47 -0.70
CA LYS A 131 -9.05 4.22 0.65
C LYS A 131 -10.12 3.61 1.56
N GLN A 132 -11.32 4.19 1.63
CA GLN A 132 -12.42 3.68 2.47
C GLN A 132 -12.88 2.29 2.04
N MET A 133 -12.84 1.99 0.74
CA MET A 133 -13.15 0.67 0.19
C MET A 133 -12.09 -0.39 0.50
N GLY A 134 -10.92 0.00 1.04
CA GLY A 134 -9.76 -0.89 1.17
C GLY A 134 -9.21 -1.37 -0.18
N ARG A 135 -9.56 -0.68 -1.29
CA ARG A 135 -9.19 -1.11 -2.64
C ARG A 135 -7.78 -0.68 -3.02
N ALA A 136 -7.29 0.42 -2.47
CA ALA A 136 -5.98 0.96 -2.82
C ALA A 136 -5.14 1.35 -1.59
N ILE A 137 -3.83 1.17 -1.73
CA ILE A 137 -2.82 1.70 -0.80
C ILE A 137 -2.51 3.13 -1.25
N VAL A 138 -2.73 4.12 -0.39
CA VAL A 138 -2.40 5.52 -0.71
C VAL A 138 -0.97 5.82 -0.25
N VAL A 139 -0.12 6.25 -1.19
CA VAL A 139 1.32 6.49 -0.97
C VAL A 139 1.68 7.88 -1.46
N GLY A 140 2.37 8.66 -0.63
CA GLY A 140 2.80 10.01 -1.00
C GLY A 140 2.54 11.00 0.12
N GLU A 141 2.14 12.21 -0.25
CA GLU A 141 1.84 13.27 0.70
C GLU A 141 0.35 13.34 1.00
N ARG A 142 0.02 14.09 2.07
CA ARG A 142 -1.35 14.54 2.32
C ARG A 142 -1.83 15.40 1.15
N THR A 143 -3.04 15.16 0.69
CA THR A 143 -3.64 15.94 -0.40
C THR A 143 -4.00 17.36 0.05
N GLY A 144 -4.36 18.23 -0.91
CA GLY A 144 -4.49 19.67 -0.65
C GLY A 144 -5.63 20.08 0.30
N GLY A 145 -6.66 19.25 0.46
CA GLY A 145 -7.83 19.55 1.29
C GLY A 145 -8.70 20.65 0.70
N SER A 146 -8.92 20.61 -0.62
CA SER A 146 -9.78 21.58 -1.29
C SER A 146 -11.26 21.34 -0.97
N ALA A 147 -12.14 22.14 -1.58
CA ALA A 147 -13.56 21.85 -1.67
C ALA A 147 -13.87 21.12 -2.98
N LEU A 148 -14.96 20.36 -3.00
CA LEU A 148 -15.39 19.62 -4.19
C LEU A 148 -15.75 20.55 -5.36
N ASP A 149 -16.43 21.66 -5.06
CA ASP A 149 -16.84 22.67 -6.05
C ASP A 149 -16.85 24.07 -5.42
N LEU A 150 -16.10 24.99 -6.05
CA LEU A 150 -15.96 26.38 -5.63
C LEU A 150 -16.58 27.29 -6.69
N GLN A 151 -17.47 28.18 -6.25
CA GLN A 151 -18.04 29.20 -7.13
C GLN A 151 -17.49 30.58 -6.76
N LYS A 152 -17.08 31.35 -7.78
CA LYS A 152 -16.73 32.77 -7.63
C LYS A 152 -17.93 33.62 -8.06
N LEU A 153 -18.53 34.33 -7.12
CA LEU A 153 -19.69 35.18 -7.29
C LEU A 153 -19.31 36.65 -7.19
N ARG A 154 -19.81 37.50 -8.09
CA ARG A 154 -19.69 38.95 -7.97
C ARG A 154 -20.73 39.47 -6.98
N ILE A 155 -20.34 40.40 -6.11
CA ILE A 155 -21.24 40.98 -5.11
C ILE A 155 -22.01 42.14 -5.74
N GLY A 156 -23.23 41.86 -6.21
CA GLY A 156 -24.11 42.83 -6.87
C GLY A 156 -23.44 43.49 -8.08
N ASN A 157 -23.49 44.82 -8.13
CA ASN A 157 -22.86 45.62 -9.18
C ASN A 157 -21.43 46.09 -8.83
N SER A 158 -20.86 45.64 -7.71
CA SER A 158 -19.53 46.04 -7.24
C SER A 158 -18.41 45.20 -7.85
N ASP A 159 -17.16 45.63 -7.73
CA ASP A 159 -16.00 44.86 -8.20
C ASP A 159 -15.47 43.84 -7.17
N PHE A 160 -16.21 43.63 -6.07
CA PHE A 160 -15.90 42.61 -5.08
C PHE A 160 -16.42 41.23 -5.52
N PHE A 161 -15.65 40.19 -5.20
CA PHE A 161 -16.01 38.79 -5.44
C PHE A 161 -15.96 37.99 -4.14
N LEU A 162 -16.92 37.08 -3.99
CA LEU A 162 -16.95 36.05 -2.97
C LEU A 162 -16.63 34.70 -3.64
N THR A 163 -15.65 33.98 -3.13
CA THR A 163 -15.42 32.58 -3.47
C THR A 163 -15.89 31.73 -2.30
N LEU A 164 -16.79 30.79 -2.57
CA LEU A 164 -17.37 29.92 -1.55
C LEU A 164 -17.56 28.50 -2.09
N PRO A 165 -17.47 27.47 -1.24
CA PRO A 165 -17.88 26.12 -1.60
C PRO A 165 -19.40 26.09 -1.81
N VAL A 166 -19.81 25.49 -2.92
CA VAL A 166 -21.22 25.37 -3.30
C VAL A 166 -21.70 23.93 -3.34
N SER A 167 -20.78 22.97 -3.37
CA SER A 167 -21.06 21.55 -3.20
C SER A 167 -20.18 20.96 -2.10
N ARG A 168 -20.64 19.89 -1.47
CA ARG A 168 -19.84 19.08 -0.55
C ARG A 168 -20.16 17.60 -0.68
N SER A 169 -19.13 16.77 -0.50
CA SER A 169 -19.20 15.34 -0.27
C SER A 169 -19.73 15.08 1.16
N LEU A 170 -20.59 14.07 1.30
CA LEU A 170 -21.16 13.62 2.57
C LEU A 170 -20.68 12.21 2.95
N GLY A 171 -19.83 11.61 2.11
CA GLY A 171 -19.41 10.22 2.21
C GLY A 171 -20.51 9.22 1.85
N PRO A 172 -20.19 7.91 1.93
CA PRO A 172 -21.15 6.85 1.72
C PRO A 172 -22.37 6.99 2.63
N LEU A 173 -23.56 6.81 2.05
CA LEU A 173 -24.86 6.86 2.74
C LEU A 173 -25.21 8.22 3.37
N GLY A 174 -24.45 9.28 3.07
CA GLY A 174 -24.74 10.64 3.52
C GLY A 174 -24.64 10.89 5.03
N GLY A 175 -24.06 9.95 5.78
CA GLY A 175 -23.95 10.00 7.24
C GLY A 175 -22.64 10.58 7.78
N GLY A 176 -21.69 10.93 6.91
CA GLY A 176 -20.37 11.40 7.31
C GLY A 176 -20.39 12.84 7.83
N SER A 177 -19.96 13.05 9.08
CA SER A 177 -19.71 14.39 9.64
C SER A 177 -18.31 14.93 9.28
N GLN A 178 -17.40 14.07 8.83
CA GLN A 178 -16.01 14.40 8.55
C GLN A 178 -15.58 13.72 7.24
N THR A 179 -15.41 14.52 6.19
CA THR A 179 -14.91 14.06 4.87
C THR A 179 -13.47 14.53 4.65
N TRP A 180 -12.92 14.26 3.47
CA TRP A 180 -11.62 14.73 3.05
C TRP A 180 -11.58 16.26 2.85
N GLU A 181 -12.70 16.94 2.65
CA GLU A 181 -12.72 18.37 2.35
C GLU A 181 -12.13 19.21 3.50
N GLY A 182 -11.35 20.23 3.15
CA GLY A 182 -10.65 21.12 4.10
C GLY A 182 -9.44 20.49 4.79
N SER A 183 -9.40 19.17 4.94
CA SER A 183 -8.31 18.46 5.61
C SER A 183 -7.41 17.69 4.65
N GLY A 184 -7.90 17.28 3.49
CA GLY A 184 -7.22 16.37 2.57
C GLY A 184 -7.16 14.93 3.09
N VAL A 185 -6.89 14.01 2.17
CA VAL A 185 -6.71 12.60 2.45
C VAL A 185 -5.29 12.37 2.96
N LEU A 186 -5.19 11.82 4.17
CA LEU A 186 -3.91 11.32 4.69
C LEU A 186 -3.50 10.03 3.95
N PRO A 187 -2.26 9.91 3.48
CA PRO A 187 -1.76 8.68 2.86
C PRO A 187 -1.66 7.57 3.92
N TYR A 188 -1.69 6.31 3.47
CA TYR A 188 -1.32 5.17 4.33
C TYR A 188 0.20 5.16 4.58
N VAL A 189 0.97 5.42 3.52
CA VAL A 189 2.42 5.56 3.58
C VAL A 189 2.81 7.00 3.26
N GLY A 190 3.12 7.77 4.30
CA GLY A 190 3.64 9.14 4.16
C GLY A 190 5.05 9.14 3.59
N THR A 191 5.24 9.76 2.42
CA THR A 191 6.54 9.91 1.76
C THR A 191 6.52 11.14 0.84
N PRO A 192 7.65 11.82 0.58
CA PRO A 192 7.68 12.92 -0.39
C PRO A 192 7.11 12.48 -1.75
N ALA A 193 6.37 13.36 -2.43
CA ALA A 193 5.68 13.01 -3.67
C ALA A 193 6.63 12.48 -4.77
N GLU A 194 7.88 12.94 -4.79
CA GLU A 194 8.93 12.49 -5.70
C GLU A 194 9.33 11.03 -5.47
N GLN A 195 9.29 10.55 -4.23
CA GLN A 195 9.67 9.20 -3.82
C GLN A 195 8.48 8.23 -3.81
N ALA A 196 7.25 8.74 -3.97
CA ALA A 196 6.03 7.94 -3.87
C ALA A 196 5.99 6.76 -4.84
N LEU A 197 6.46 6.94 -6.08
CA LEU A 197 6.50 5.86 -7.07
C LEU A 197 7.50 4.77 -6.67
N GLU A 198 8.70 5.14 -6.23
CA GLU A 198 9.71 4.18 -5.78
C GLU A 198 9.16 3.36 -4.59
N LYS A 199 8.56 4.04 -3.60
CA LYS A 199 7.96 3.39 -2.44
C LYS A 199 6.81 2.46 -2.84
N ALA A 200 5.97 2.87 -3.80
CA ALA A 200 4.90 2.03 -4.34
C ALA A 200 5.44 0.75 -4.99
N LEU A 201 6.49 0.85 -5.82
CA LEU A 201 7.10 -0.30 -6.47
C LEU A 201 7.76 -1.26 -5.47
N ALA A 202 8.35 -0.74 -4.40
CA ALA A 202 8.88 -1.56 -3.31
C ALA A 202 7.77 -2.36 -2.60
N ILE A 203 6.64 -1.72 -2.28
CA ILE A 203 5.46 -2.38 -1.70
C ILE A 203 4.97 -3.51 -2.61
N LEU A 204 4.78 -3.22 -3.90
CA LEU A 204 4.29 -4.18 -4.88
C LEU A 204 5.27 -5.36 -5.07
N THR A 205 6.57 -5.09 -5.04
CA THR A 205 7.60 -6.14 -5.12
C THR A 205 7.51 -7.08 -3.93
N LEU A 206 7.36 -6.55 -2.72
CA LEU A 206 7.15 -7.35 -1.51
C LEU A 206 5.87 -8.17 -1.60
N ARG A 207 4.74 -7.55 -1.97
CA ARG A 207 3.45 -8.24 -2.08
C ARG A 207 3.47 -9.40 -3.07
N ARG A 208 4.14 -9.22 -4.21
CA ARG A 208 4.34 -10.29 -5.19
C ARG A 208 5.16 -11.45 -4.64
N ALA A 209 6.10 -11.20 -3.73
CA ALA A 209 6.93 -12.24 -3.11
C ALA A 209 6.21 -12.96 -1.94
N LEU A 210 5.20 -12.33 -1.32
CA LEU A 210 4.53 -12.86 -0.13
C LEU A 210 4.07 -14.32 -0.26
N PRO A 211 3.37 -14.76 -1.32
CA PRO A 211 2.91 -16.16 -1.39
C PRO A 211 4.05 -17.17 -1.29
N GLN A 212 5.19 -16.86 -1.93
CA GLN A 212 6.38 -17.72 -1.87
C GLN A 212 7.07 -17.69 -0.50
N ILE A 213 7.10 -16.51 0.15
CA ILE A 213 7.65 -16.36 1.50
C ILE A 213 6.82 -17.20 2.48
N ILE A 214 5.49 -17.09 2.43
CA ILE A 214 4.58 -17.83 3.31
C ILE A 214 4.71 -19.33 3.07
N GLN A 215 4.71 -19.78 1.81
CA GLN A 215 4.89 -21.20 1.49
C GLN A 215 6.20 -21.78 2.05
N ARG A 216 7.30 -21.02 1.97
CA ARG A 216 8.60 -21.44 2.53
C ARG A 216 8.58 -21.46 4.05
N LEU A 217 7.90 -20.51 4.68
CA LEU A 217 7.73 -20.45 6.12
C LEU A 217 6.90 -21.63 6.64
N GLU A 218 5.78 -21.94 5.99
CA GLU A 218 4.94 -23.11 6.30
C GLU A 218 5.76 -24.40 6.26
N LYS A 219 6.55 -24.59 5.20
CA LYS A 219 7.44 -25.74 5.07
C LYS A 219 8.50 -25.79 6.18
N ALA A 220 9.12 -24.65 6.51
CA ALA A 220 10.11 -24.59 7.58
C ALA A 220 9.50 -24.95 8.95
N LEU A 221 8.27 -24.51 9.22
CA LEU A 221 7.54 -24.88 10.44
C LEU A 221 7.26 -26.39 10.49
N GLN A 222 6.90 -27.01 9.37
CA GLN A 222 6.66 -28.46 9.29
C GLN A 222 7.94 -29.27 9.49
N ASP A 223 9.04 -28.83 8.87
CA ASP A 223 10.28 -29.61 8.81
C ASP A 223 11.13 -29.45 10.09
N TYR A 224 11.10 -28.28 10.74
CA TYR A 224 12.08 -27.94 11.80
C TYR A 224 11.47 -27.56 13.16
N TYR A 225 10.19 -27.20 13.25
CA TYR A 225 9.64 -26.71 14.51
C TYR A 225 9.38 -27.86 15.51
N THR A 226 10.02 -27.79 16.68
CA THR A 226 10.02 -28.91 17.65
C THR A 226 8.70 -29.08 18.38
N LEU A 227 7.90 -28.01 18.53
CA LEU A 227 6.57 -28.06 19.14
C LEU A 227 5.52 -28.49 18.10
N VAL A 228 5.65 -29.73 17.61
CA VAL A 228 4.86 -30.29 16.49
C VAL A 228 3.35 -30.15 16.69
N GLY A 229 2.86 -30.27 17.93
CA GLY A 229 1.43 -30.11 18.27
C GLY A 229 0.86 -28.73 17.96
N ARG A 230 1.70 -27.69 17.82
CA ARG A 230 1.29 -26.32 17.46
C ARG A 230 1.30 -26.06 15.95
N VAL A 231 1.98 -26.90 15.17
CA VAL A 231 2.15 -26.70 13.72
C VAL A 231 0.82 -26.56 12.97
N PRO A 232 -0.20 -27.42 13.19
CA PRO A 232 -1.48 -27.27 12.48
C PRO A 232 -2.15 -25.90 12.69
N ALA A 233 -2.08 -25.35 13.90
CA ALA A 233 -2.64 -24.03 14.21
C ALA A 233 -1.86 -22.91 13.53
N LEU A 234 -0.52 -23.01 13.47
CA LEU A 234 0.33 -22.03 12.78
C LEU A 234 0.10 -22.04 11.26
N LEU A 235 -0.06 -23.21 10.65
CA LEU A 235 -0.38 -23.31 9.22
C LEU A 235 -1.77 -22.74 8.92
N HIS A 236 -2.76 -23.02 9.78
CA HIS A 236 -4.08 -22.43 9.64
C HIS A 236 -4.05 -20.91 9.76
N LEU A 237 -3.25 -20.37 10.69
CA LEU A 237 -3.03 -18.93 10.82
C LEU A 237 -2.45 -18.34 9.54
N LEU A 238 -1.37 -18.91 9.00
CA LEU A 238 -0.69 -18.40 7.80
C LEU A 238 -1.59 -18.43 6.56
N ALA A 239 -2.40 -19.47 6.40
CA ALA A 239 -3.33 -19.59 5.28
C ALA A 239 -4.46 -18.54 5.30
N ASN A 240 -4.80 -17.99 6.47
CA ASN A 240 -5.90 -17.03 6.64
C ASN A 240 -5.41 -15.63 7.04
N MET A 241 -4.10 -15.39 6.99
CA MET A 241 -3.52 -14.13 7.42
C MET A 241 -3.82 -13.01 6.41
N ASP A 242 -4.33 -11.89 6.91
CA ASP A 242 -4.55 -10.70 6.09
C ASP A 242 -3.27 -9.86 5.96
N PHE A 243 -2.71 -9.77 4.76
CA PHE A 243 -1.53 -8.95 4.46
C PHE A 243 -1.88 -7.57 3.88
N SER A 244 -3.14 -7.16 3.89
CA SER A 244 -3.61 -5.90 3.32
C SER A 244 -2.92 -4.65 3.92
N ALA A 245 -2.46 -4.73 5.17
CA ALA A 245 -1.74 -3.66 5.86
C ALA A 245 -0.21 -3.71 5.68
N VAL A 246 0.35 -4.77 5.08
CA VAL A 246 1.80 -4.90 4.92
C VAL A 246 2.29 -4.01 3.77
N VAL A 247 3.15 -3.05 4.10
CA VAL A 247 3.75 -2.08 3.17
C VAL A 247 5.28 -1.97 3.27
N SER A 248 5.89 -2.77 4.14
CA SER A 248 7.33 -2.90 4.27
C SER A 248 7.70 -4.29 4.77
N GLU A 249 8.98 -4.66 4.59
CA GLU A 249 9.50 -5.92 5.14
C GLU A 249 9.44 -5.89 6.67
N GLU A 250 9.68 -4.72 7.28
CA GLU A 250 9.56 -4.52 8.72
C GLU A 250 8.13 -4.79 9.22
N ASP A 251 7.11 -4.30 8.51
CA ASP A 251 5.70 -4.58 8.85
C ASP A 251 5.39 -6.07 8.75
N LEU A 252 5.89 -6.73 7.70
CA LEU A 252 5.71 -8.17 7.51
C LEU A 252 6.31 -8.94 8.68
N VAL A 253 7.55 -8.63 9.05
CA VAL A 253 8.24 -9.29 10.15
C VAL A 253 7.56 -9.03 11.48
N ALA A 254 7.17 -7.78 11.75
CA ALA A 254 6.45 -7.42 12.97
C ALA A 254 5.13 -8.21 13.08
N LYS A 255 4.36 -8.25 11.99
CA LYS A 255 3.10 -9.00 11.93
C LYS A 255 3.29 -10.51 12.11
N LEU A 256 4.21 -11.11 11.35
CA LEU A 256 4.49 -12.54 11.46
C LEU A 256 4.93 -12.91 12.88
N ASN A 257 5.83 -12.14 13.49
CA ASN A 257 6.27 -12.40 14.86
C ASN A 257 5.13 -12.28 15.87
N ALA A 258 4.33 -11.20 15.79
CA ALA A 258 3.21 -11.01 16.69
C ALA A 258 2.21 -12.18 16.62
N ASP A 259 1.80 -12.56 15.41
CA ASP A 259 0.75 -13.56 15.22
C ASP A 259 1.26 -14.99 15.50
N LEU A 260 2.47 -15.34 15.03
CA LEU A 260 3.06 -16.66 15.26
C LEU A 260 3.33 -16.91 16.75
N GLN A 261 3.83 -15.91 17.48
CA GLN A 261 4.12 -16.04 18.91
C GLN A 261 2.83 -16.10 19.73
N ALA A 262 1.80 -15.36 19.35
CA ALA A 262 0.50 -15.42 20.00
C ALA A 262 -0.13 -16.83 19.89
N VAL A 263 -0.03 -17.49 18.72
CA VAL A 263 -0.60 -18.82 18.50
C VAL A 263 0.27 -19.95 19.06
N SER A 264 1.59 -19.81 18.96
CA SER A 264 2.53 -20.85 19.43
C SER A 264 2.75 -20.81 20.94
N GLU A 265 2.57 -19.65 21.58
CA GLU A 265 3.03 -19.35 22.94
C GLU A 265 4.55 -19.53 23.10
N ASP A 266 5.33 -19.50 22.00
CA ASP A 266 6.78 -19.65 22.01
C ASP A 266 7.48 -18.34 21.58
N PRO A 267 8.05 -17.57 22.52
CA PRO A 267 8.74 -16.32 22.20
C PRO A 267 10.03 -16.52 21.39
N ARG A 268 10.51 -17.76 21.25
CA ARG A 268 11.72 -18.09 20.48
C ARG A 268 11.40 -18.28 18.99
N LEU A 269 10.14 -18.49 18.62
CA LEU A 269 9.73 -18.55 17.22
C LEU A 269 9.79 -17.14 16.63
N LEU A 270 10.78 -16.90 15.77
CA LEU A 270 11.13 -15.57 15.27
C LEU A 270 11.42 -15.60 13.76
N VAL A 271 10.84 -14.64 13.06
CA VAL A 271 11.17 -14.23 11.70
C VAL A 271 12.02 -12.97 11.77
N ARG A 272 13.09 -12.91 10.97
CA ARG A 272 14.00 -11.75 10.90
C ARG A 272 14.43 -11.48 9.46
N ILE A 273 14.65 -10.21 9.15
CA ILE A 273 15.28 -9.78 7.89
C ILE A 273 16.79 -9.87 8.08
N ILE A 274 17.47 -10.64 7.23
CA ILE A 274 18.93 -10.60 7.15
C ILE A 274 19.27 -9.48 6.16
N LYS A 275 19.63 -8.30 6.67
CA LYS A 275 20.23 -7.28 5.81
C LYS A 275 21.59 -7.83 5.37
N HIS A 276 21.72 -8.18 4.10
CA HIS A 276 23.05 -8.35 3.51
C HIS A 276 23.78 -7.03 3.73
N ARG A 277 24.79 -7.02 4.62
CA ARG A 277 25.72 -5.90 4.75
C ARG A 277 26.22 -5.59 3.34
N GLN A 278 25.80 -4.47 2.77
CA GLN A 278 26.65 -3.81 1.80
C GLN A 278 27.97 -3.59 2.52
N HIS A 279 29.06 -4.08 1.95
CA HIS A 279 30.40 -3.86 2.47
C HIS A 279 30.69 -2.35 2.46
N SER A 280 30.24 -1.64 3.50
CA SER A 280 31.01 -0.52 4.03
C SER A 280 32.21 -1.17 4.71
N SER A 281 33.37 -0.93 4.13
CA SER A 281 34.67 -1.21 4.71
C SER A 281 34.81 -0.50 6.05
N GLU A 282 34.29 -1.13 7.10
CA GLU A 282 34.78 -0.96 8.46
C GLU A 282 35.28 -2.33 8.90
N SER A 283 36.59 -2.44 8.94
CA SER A 283 37.36 -3.51 9.54
C SER A 283 36.95 -3.68 11.00
N GLY A 284 36.03 -4.60 11.24
CA GLY A 284 35.76 -5.24 12.53
C GLY A 284 35.61 -6.72 12.26
N ALA A 285 36.70 -7.47 12.39
CA ALA A 285 36.77 -8.89 12.12
C ALA A 285 35.73 -9.65 12.96
N SER A 286 34.76 -10.23 12.28
CA SER A 286 34.01 -11.39 12.75
C SER A 286 34.19 -12.42 11.64
N GLU A 287 35.28 -13.18 11.76
CA GLU A 287 35.48 -14.36 10.93
C GLU A 287 34.44 -15.41 11.32
N GLY A 288 33.81 -15.95 10.28
CA GLY A 288 32.94 -17.10 10.42
C GLY A 288 33.72 -18.32 10.91
N GLN A 289 32.97 -19.21 11.54
CA GLN A 289 33.41 -20.55 11.94
C GLN A 289 33.88 -21.34 10.70
N GLY A 290 35.14 -21.17 10.32
CA GLY A 290 35.96 -22.22 9.75
C GLY A 290 36.64 -22.91 10.93
N THR A 291 36.54 -24.24 11.00
CA THR A 291 37.31 -25.02 11.97
C THR A 291 38.79 -24.77 11.70
N SER A 292 39.39 -23.86 12.47
CA SER A 292 40.84 -23.70 12.49
C SER A 292 41.45 -25.02 12.97
N PRO A 293 42.49 -25.54 12.31
CA PRO A 293 43.14 -26.76 12.77
C PRO A 293 43.65 -26.53 14.19
N VAL A 294 43.38 -27.48 15.09
CA VAL A 294 43.84 -27.42 16.48
C VAL A 294 45.36 -27.33 16.46
N PRO A 295 45.98 -26.34 17.12
CA PRO A 295 47.44 -26.20 17.17
C PRO A 295 48.09 -27.48 17.71
N GLU A 296 49.22 -27.92 17.16
CA GLU A 296 49.95 -29.09 17.69
C GLU A 296 50.74 -28.77 18.96
N ASP A 297 50.99 -27.49 19.23
CA ASP A 297 51.72 -27.02 20.40
C ASP A 297 50.83 -26.97 21.65
N GLU A 298 51.31 -27.57 22.74
CA GLU A 298 50.54 -27.73 23.98
C GLU A 298 50.23 -26.38 24.67
N ALA A 299 51.11 -25.38 24.52
CA ALA A 299 50.86 -24.05 25.08
C ALA A 299 49.78 -23.30 24.28
N ALA A 300 49.79 -23.46 22.95
CA ALA A 300 48.74 -22.93 22.08
C ALA A 300 47.38 -23.62 22.30
N GLN A 301 47.37 -24.93 22.58
CA GLN A 301 46.14 -25.66 22.93
C GLN A 301 45.55 -25.19 24.27
N ARG A 302 46.39 -24.98 25.31
CA ARG A 302 45.93 -24.45 26.59
C ARG A 302 45.37 -23.04 26.47
N ALA A 303 46.02 -22.17 25.71
CA ALA A 303 45.51 -20.82 25.45
C ALA A 303 44.15 -20.83 24.74
N LEU A 304 43.93 -21.78 23.82
CA LEU A 304 42.63 -21.97 23.15
C LEU A 304 41.54 -22.45 24.12
N VAL A 305 41.88 -23.39 25.01
CA VAL A 305 40.96 -23.87 26.04
C VAL A 305 40.58 -22.74 27.00
N ASP A 306 41.56 -21.96 27.46
CA ASP A 306 41.33 -20.85 28.40
C ASP A 306 40.54 -19.69 27.76
N SER A 307 40.58 -19.54 26.43
CA SER A 307 39.78 -18.54 25.72
C SER A 307 38.34 -18.96 25.47
N GLU A 308 38.08 -20.25 25.32
CA GLU A 308 36.75 -20.80 24.97
C GLU A 308 35.99 -21.31 26.21
N PHE A 309 36.71 -21.75 27.24
CA PHE A 309 36.16 -22.31 28.46
C PHE A 309 36.73 -21.56 29.68
N GLN A 310 35.86 -20.91 30.45
CA GLN A 310 36.23 -20.49 31.80
C GLN A 310 36.09 -21.69 32.73
N VAL A 311 37.22 -22.15 33.27
CA VAL A 311 37.23 -23.19 34.30
C VAL A 311 37.79 -22.57 35.58
N GLU A 312 36.99 -22.54 36.63
CA GLU A 312 37.40 -22.05 37.94
C GLU A 312 37.19 -23.15 39.00
N VAL A 313 38.22 -23.44 39.80
CA VAL A 313 38.07 -24.34 40.95
C VAL A 313 37.77 -23.49 42.18
N LEU A 314 36.51 -23.49 42.57
CA LEU A 314 36.01 -22.76 43.72
C LEU A 314 36.43 -23.45 45.04
N PRO A 315 36.46 -22.71 46.17
CA PRO A 315 36.76 -23.28 47.48
C PRO A 315 35.88 -24.50 47.79
N GLY A 316 36.49 -25.59 48.25
CA GLY A 316 35.79 -26.86 48.45
C GLY A 316 35.91 -27.85 47.29
N ASN A 317 36.80 -27.60 46.33
CA ASN A 317 37.13 -28.52 45.23
C ASN A 317 35.96 -28.72 44.24
N VAL A 318 35.21 -27.65 43.98
CA VAL A 318 34.09 -27.64 43.03
C VAL A 318 34.52 -26.92 41.76
N GLY A 319 34.46 -27.59 40.61
CA GLY A 319 34.71 -26.96 39.31
C GLY A 319 33.48 -26.22 38.80
N TYR A 320 33.67 -24.98 38.33
CA TYR A 320 32.73 -24.16 37.58
C TYR A 320 33.24 -23.99 36.14
#